data_AF-A0A2H5YUR0-F1
#
_entry.id   AF-A0A2H5YUR0-F1
#
_cell.length_a   1.000
_cell.length_b   1.000
_cell.length_c   1.000
_cell.angle_alpha   90.00
_cell.angle_beta   90.00
_cell.angle_gamma   90.00
#
_symmetry.space_group_name_H-M   'P 1'
#
loop_
_entity.id
_entity.type
_entity.pdbx_description
1 polymer ?
#
loop_
_entity_poly.entity_id
_entity_poly.type
_entity_poly.pdbx_seq_one_letter_code
_entity_poly.pdbx_strand_id
1 'polypeptide(L)' 'MRRLRPDIYVKGGDYALDEAELAAGKQPLPEAAIVRAYGGQVVTVPLTPGHSTTEIVRRILAMAAPGSGEP' A
#
# COMPACT_ATOMS: atom_id res chain seq x y z
N MET A 1 14.25 -8.97 5.48
CA MET A 1 14.92 -9.03 4.15
C MET A 1 16.28 -9.73 4.15
N ARG A 2 17.15 -9.53 5.16
CA ARG A 2 18.52 -10.08 5.16
C ARG A 2 18.65 -11.61 5.00
N ARG A 3 17.71 -12.38 5.57
CA ARG A 3 17.75 -13.86 5.50
C ARG A 3 17.15 -14.44 4.23
N LEU A 4 16.11 -13.79 3.69
CA LEU A 4 15.43 -14.26 2.48
C LEU A 4 16.13 -13.79 1.20
N ARG A 5 16.72 -12.58 1.21
CA ARG A 5 17.42 -11.95 0.07
C ARG A 5 16.67 -12.06 -1.27
N PRO A 6 15.40 -11.61 -1.37
CA PRO A 6 14.68 -11.64 -2.64
C PRO A 6 15.41 -10.84 -3.72
N ASP A 7 15.49 -11.39 -4.93
CA ASP A 7 16.00 -10.66 -6.10
C ASP A 7 15.10 -9.48 -6.47
N ILE A 8 13.79 -9.61 -6.26
CA ILE A 8 12.79 -8.57 -6.50
C ILE A 8 11.86 -8.44 -5.30
N TYR A 9 11.75 -7.23 -4.75
CA TYR A 9 10.83 -6.88 -3.68
C TYR A 9 9.78 -5.90 -4.19
N VAL A 10 8.52 -6.33 -4.17
CA VAL A 10 7.39 -5.56 -4.69
C VAL A 10 6.52 -5.03 -3.55
N LYS A 11 6.14 -3.74 -3.63
CA LYS A 11 5.18 -3.11 -2.73
C LYS A 11 4.10 -2.32 -3.48
N GLY A 12 3.04 -1.95 -2.76
CA GLY A 12 2.00 -1.08 -3.31
C GLY A 12 2.54 0.31 -3.66
N GLY A 13 1.86 1.00 -4.56
CA GLY A 13 2.21 2.32 -5.07
C GLY A 13 2.08 3.44 -4.05
N ASP A 14 1.54 3.13 -2.87
CA ASP A 14 1.47 3.95 -1.67
C ASP A 14 2.79 4.03 -0.90
N TYR A 15 3.79 3.21 -1.24
CA TYR A 15 5.15 3.30 -0.69
C TYR A 15 6.07 4.17 -1.55
N ALA A 16 6.95 4.92 -0.88
CA ALA A 16 7.97 5.77 -1.49
C ALA A 16 9.26 4.98 -1.76
N LEU A 17 9.80 5.11 -2.97
CA LEU A 17 11.10 4.57 -3.36
C LEU A 17 12.24 5.60 -3.26
N ASP A 18 11.90 6.88 -3.26
CA ASP A 18 12.79 8.03 -3.17
C ASP A 18 12.20 9.19 -2.33
N GLU A 19 12.99 10.25 -2.16
CA GLU A 19 12.62 11.42 -1.36
C GLU A 19 11.49 12.26 -1.96
N ALA A 20 11.40 12.33 -3.30
CA ALA A 20 10.35 13.10 -3.96
C ALA A 20 8.98 12.45 -3.74
N GLU A 21 8.92 11.13 -3.81
CA GLU A 21 7.73 10.35 -3.49
C GLU A 21 7.33 10.45 -2.01
N LEU A 22 8.31 10.47 -1.11
CA LEU A 22 8.06 10.68 0.31
C LEU A 22 7.48 12.08 0.59
N ALA A 23 8.05 13.11 -0.05
CA ALA A 23 7.53 14.48 0.02
C ALA A 23 6.12 14.60 -0.58
N ALA A 24 5.77 13.75 -1.55
CA ALA A 24 4.43 13.63 -2.11
C ALA A 24 3.42 12.88 -1.19
N GLY A 25 3.84 12.48 0.02
CA GLY A 25 2.97 11.88 1.03
C GLY A 25 2.88 10.35 0.99
N LYS A 26 3.74 9.68 0.23
CA LYS A 26 3.83 8.21 0.25
C LYS A 26 4.51 7.70 1.52
N GLN A 27 4.28 6.43 1.84
CA GLN A 27 4.80 5.80 3.05
C GLN A 27 6.28 5.40 2.91
N PRO A 28 7.10 5.54 3.96
CA PRO A 28 8.49 5.11 3.90
C PRO A 28 8.62 3.59 3.74
N LEU A 29 9.65 3.13 3.02
CA LEU A 29 9.96 1.72 2.81
C LEU A 29 11.40 1.38 3.29
N PRO A 30 11.63 1.24 4.61
CA PRO A 30 12.98 1.04 5.16
C PRO A 30 13.65 -0.26 4.67
N GLU A 31 12.87 -1.29 4.34
CA GLU A 31 13.39 -2.54 3.77
C GLU A 31 14.04 -2.35 2.40
N ALA A 32 13.69 -1.29 1.65
CA ALA A 32 14.24 -1.03 0.32
C ALA A 32 15.76 -0.86 0.38
N ALA A 33 16.28 -0.19 1.40
CA ALA A 33 17.73 -0.02 1.59
C ALA A 33 18.43 -1.37 1.80
N ILE A 34 17.80 -2.29 2.54
CA ILE A 34 18.34 -3.63 2.77
C ILE A 34 18.38 -4.43 1.47
N VAL A 35 17.32 -4.36 0.66
CA VAL A 35 17.21 -5.08 -0.61
C VAL A 35 18.25 -4.59 -1.62
N ARG A 36 18.33 -3.26 -1.80
CA ARG A 36 19.30 -2.60 -2.69
C ARG A 36 20.75 -2.90 -2.27
N ALA A 37 21.05 -2.94 -0.97
CA ALA A 37 22.40 -3.17 -0.46
C ALA A 37 23.00 -4.53 -0.85
N TYR A 38 22.17 -5.56 -1.12
CA TYR A 38 22.67 -6.85 -1.64
C TYR A 38 22.42 -7.04 -3.15
N GLY A 39 22.03 -5.98 -3.87
CA GLY A 39 21.83 -6.00 -5.32
C GLY A 39 20.41 -6.36 -5.77
N GLY A 40 19.44 -6.51 -4.86
CA GLY A 40 18.05 -6.78 -5.21
C GLY A 40 17.33 -5.54 -5.73
N GLN A 41 16.32 -5.75 -6.56
CA GLN A 41 15.46 -4.71 -7.11
C GLN A 41 14.27 -4.43 -6.18
N VAL A 42 13.90 -3.16 -6.06
CA VAL A 42 12.70 -2.74 -5.32
C VAL A 42 11.78 -2.00 -6.29
N VAL A 43 10.54 -2.45 -6.40
CA VAL A 43 9.54 -1.83 -7.28
C VAL A 43 8.22 -1.61 -6.55
N THR A 44 7.50 -0.59 -6.97
CA THR A 44 6.12 -0.35 -6.55
C THR A 44 5.16 -0.57 -7.71
N VAL A 45 3.94 -1.02 -7.41
CA VAL A 45 2.89 -1.25 -8.41
C VAL A 45 1.65 -0.41 -8.09
N PRO A 46 0.93 0.13 -9.10
CA PRO A 46 -0.27 0.92 -8.86
C PRO A 46 -1.31 0.17 -8.02
N LEU A 47 -1.99 0.89 -7.12
CA LEU A 47 -3.10 0.33 -6.37
C LEU A 47 -4.36 0.27 -7.24
N THR A 48 -5.12 -0.81 -7.10
CA THR A 48 -6.45 -0.92 -7.73
C THR A 48 -7.49 -0.21 -6.86
N PRO A 49 -8.20 0.81 -7.38
CA PRO A 49 -9.23 1.53 -6.62
C PRO A 49 -10.33 0.59 -6.11
N GLY A 50 -10.93 0.91 -4.97
CA GLY A 50 -12.08 0.16 -4.43
C GLY A 50 -11.79 -1.25 -3.90
N HIS A 51 -10.51 -1.63 -3.77
CA HIS A 51 -10.10 -2.95 -3.28
C HIS A 51 -9.42 -2.91 -1.90
N SER A 52 -9.50 -1.79 -1.18
CA SER A 52 -8.99 -1.73 0.20
C SER A 52 -9.99 -2.32 1.18
N THR A 53 -9.49 -2.97 2.24
CA THR A 53 -10.33 -3.47 3.34
C THR A 53 -11.16 -2.35 3.96
N THR A 54 -10.60 -1.14 4.08
CA THR A 54 -11.32 0.04 4.58
C THR A 54 -12.53 0.38 3.71
N GLU A 55 -12.38 0.38 2.39
CA GLU A 55 -13.50 0.64 1.47
C GLU A 55 -14.52 -0.50 1.47
N ILE A 56 -14.08 -1.76 1.64
CA ILE A 56 -15.00 -2.89 1.86
C ILE A 56 -15.81 -2.67 3.13
N VAL A 57 -15.17 -2.35 4.26
CA VAL A 57 -15.84 -2.08 5.54
C VAL A 57 -16.79 -0.90 5.43
N ARG A 58 -16.39 0.21 4.79
CA ARG A 58 -17.28 1.36 4.55
C ARG A 58 -18.53 0.97 3.75
N ARG A 59 -18.39 0.15 2.72
CA ARG A 59 -19.54 -0.37 1.94
C ARG A 59 -20.45 -1.25 2.79
N ILE A 60 -19.89 -2.15 3.61
CA ILE A 60 -20.68 -2.98 4.55
C ILE A 60 -21.48 -2.10 5.51
N LEU A 61 -20.84 -1.09 6.11
CA LEU A 61 -21.50 -0.17 7.04
C LEU A 61 -22.59 0.68 6.35
N ALA A 62 -22.35 1.13 5.13
CA ALA A 62 -23.33 1.90 4.36
C ALA A 62 -24.59 1.07 4.00
N MET A 63 -24.43 -0.23 3.73
CA MET A 63 -25.58 -1.13 3.49
C MET A 63 -26.36 -1.49 4.77
N ALA A 64 -25.68 -1.51 5.91
CA ALA A 64 -26.28 -1.83 7.21
C ALA A 64 -26.97 -0.64 7.88
N ALA A 65 -26.78 0.57 7.36
CA ALA A 65 -27.51 1.75 7.84
C ALA A 65 -29.02 1.52 7.61
N PRO A 66 -29.86 1.55 8.66
CA PRO A 66 -31.30 1.40 8.50
C PRO A 66 -31.78 2.50 7.55
N GLY A 67 -32.55 2.11 6.53
CA GLY A 67 -33.25 3.06 5.68
C GLY A 67 -33.99 4.02 6.58
N SER A 68 -33.82 5.32 6.35
CA SER A 68 -34.69 6.36 6.89
C SER A 68 -36.12 6.05 6.42
N GLY A 69 -36.80 5.19 7.16
CA GLY A 69 -38.22 5.00 7.10
C GLY A 69 -38.84 6.26 7.66
N GLU A 70 -39.21 7.17 6.77
CA GLU A 70 -40.13 8.24 7.08
C GLU A 70 -41.53 7.62 7.28
N PRO A 71 -42.28 7.98 8.34
CA PRO A 71 -43.72 7.76 8.37
C PRO A 71 -44.45 8.66 7.37
#